data_AF-A0A285SF17-F1
#
_entry.id   AF-A0A285SF17-F1
#
_cell.length_a   1.000
_cell.length_b   1.000
_cell.length_c   1.000
_cell.angle_alpha   90.00
_cell.angle_beta   90.00
_cell.angle_gamma   90.00
#
_symmetry.space_group_name_H-M   'P 1'
#
loop_
_entity.id
_entity.type
_entity.pdbx_description
1 polymer ?
#
loop_
_entity_poly.entity_id
_entity_poly.type
_entity_poly.pdbx_seq_one_letter_code
_entity_poly.pdbx_strand_id
1 'polypeptide(L)'
;MKKIMVAALIILLSYFFFFEESPTLEKELSIHDNSIHTGRLILINKETKLQQDPTNLTVIPTTFASNVLVDTEYYLEQDILEPLQQMFNAAEIDGIHHFRINSAYRSEQLQLQLYEENGSDYAQPPGFSEHQTGLAVDIGSTQGTMENAPEAAWLAKNAANFGFILRYPANKVHVTGISFEPWHYRYVGLPHSIIMQERDLTLEEYLEFLKQEKEYAQQVNGVNYFIQYVEELENPDTNYFDISGDNQNGYILTSVVK
;
A
#
# COMPACT_ATOMS: atom_id res chain seq x y z
N MET A 1 1.36 23.39 60.76
CA MET A 1 0.66 22.33 59.98
C MET A 1 0.88 22.61 58.50
N LYS A 2 2.01 22.16 57.92
CA LYS A 2 2.07 21.02 56.98
C LYS A 2 0.92 20.99 55.97
N LYS A 3 1.23 21.34 54.71
CA LYS A 3 0.99 20.52 53.51
C LYS A 3 1.65 21.22 52.31
N ILE A 4 2.86 20.77 51.98
CA ILE A 4 3.49 21.02 50.68
C ILE A 4 2.79 20.06 49.71
N MET A 5 2.02 20.59 48.76
CA MET A 5 1.52 19.83 47.63
C MET A 5 2.67 19.63 46.65
N VAL A 6 3.24 18.43 46.64
CA VAL A 6 4.09 17.97 45.54
C VAL A 6 3.14 17.59 44.41
N ALA A 7 3.12 18.40 43.35
CA ALA A 7 2.50 18.00 42.08
C ALA A 7 3.41 16.95 41.45
N ALA A 8 2.98 15.69 41.47
CA ALA A 8 3.59 14.64 40.67
C ALA A 8 3.16 14.84 39.21
N LEU A 9 4.06 15.43 38.41
CA LEU A 9 3.95 15.46 36.97
C LEU A 9 4.27 14.04 36.47
N ILE A 10 3.25 13.22 36.26
CA ILE A 10 3.40 11.96 35.53
C ILE A 10 3.56 12.35 34.06
N ILE A 11 4.81 12.47 33.62
CA ILE A 11 5.15 12.44 32.21
C ILE A 11 4.92 10.98 31.79
N LEU A 12 3.79 10.73 31.12
CA LEU A 12 3.56 9.50 30.38
C LEU A 12 4.51 9.54 29.17
N LEU A 13 5.77 9.20 29.40
CA LEU A 13 6.68 8.74 28.36
C LEU A 13 6.12 7.40 27.90
N SER A 14 5.18 7.43 26.96
CA SER A 14 4.94 6.27 26.10
C SER A 14 6.24 6.08 25.33
N TYR A 15 7.07 5.17 25.82
CA TYR A 15 8.14 4.56 25.07
C TYR A 15 7.50 3.96 23.82
N PHE A 16 7.50 4.73 22.72
CA PHE A 16 7.39 4.15 21.40
C PHE A 16 8.57 3.20 21.28
N PHE A 17 8.27 1.91 21.20
CA PHE A 17 9.27 0.92 20.84
C PHE A 17 9.84 1.36 19.50
N PHE A 18 11.14 1.66 19.51
CA PHE A 18 11.95 1.80 18.32
C PHE A 18 11.84 0.48 17.54
N PHE A 19 11.23 0.51 16.35
CA PHE A 19 11.62 -0.42 15.30
C PHE A 19 13.03 -0.01 14.88
N GLU A 20 14.03 -0.63 15.47
CA GLU A 20 15.45 -0.31 15.27
C GLU A 20 16.08 -1.04 14.07
N GLU A 21 15.27 -1.60 13.17
CA GLU A 21 15.72 -2.00 11.84
C GLU A 21 14.68 -1.55 10.83
N SER A 22 14.95 -0.39 10.20
CA SER A 22 14.29 -0.04 8.94
C SER A 22 14.50 -1.20 7.98
N PRO A 23 13.48 -1.62 7.20
CA PRO A 23 13.68 -2.68 6.22
C PRO A 23 14.87 -2.29 5.36
N THR A 24 15.88 -3.16 5.34
CA THR A 24 16.92 -3.08 4.35
C THR A 24 16.20 -3.12 3.01
N LEU A 25 16.35 -2.06 2.20
CA LEU A 25 16.25 -2.22 0.75
C LEU A 25 17.42 -3.15 0.39
N GLU A 26 17.25 -4.45 0.66
CA GLU A 26 17.99 -5.46 -0.06
C GLU A 26 17.68 -5.17 -1.51
N LYS A 27 18.76 -4.85 -2.19
CA LYS A 27 18.83 -4.34 -3.54
C LYS A 27 18.40 -5.44 -4.49
N GLU A 28 17.12 -5.74 -4.56
CA GLU A 28 16.56 -6.46 -5.70
C GLU A 28 16.22 -5.44 -6.76
N LEU A 29 17.05 -5.46 -7.80
CA LEU A 29 16.78 -4.87 -9.10
C LEU A 29 15.36 -5.27 -9.49
N SER A 30 14.43 -4.32 -9.46
CA SER A 30 13.22 -4.48 -10.22
C SER A 30 13.67 -4.56 -11.69
N ILE A 31 13.61 -5.77 -12.24
CA ILE A 31 13.68 -6.00 -13.69
C ILE A 31 12.31 -5.66 -14.26
N HIS A 32 11.70 -4.56 -13.80
CA HIS A 32 10.52 -4.05 -14.45
C HIS A 32 10.97 -3.40 -15.74
N ASP A 33 10.25 -3.70 -16.83
CA ASP A 33 10.24 -2.84 -17.99
C ASP A 33 10.02 -1.41 -17.46
N ASN A 34 10.92 -0.48 -17.76
CA ASN A 34 10.82 0.92 -17.32
C ASN A 34 9.74 1.66 -18.14
N SER A 35 8.61 1.00 -18.33
CA SER A 35 7.45 1.48 -19.02
C SER A 35 6.67 2.41 -18.10
N ILE A 36 6.05 3.41 -18.69
CA ILE A 36 5.11 4.30 -18.01
C ILE A 36 3.89 3.54 -17.45
N HIS A 37 3.67 2.30 -17.87
CA HIS A 37 2.53 1.46 -17.51
C HIS A 37 2.84 0.36 -16.47
N THR A 38 4.05 0.35 -15.89
CA THR A 38 4.50 -0.64 -14.90
C THR A 38 4.98 0.06 -13.62
N GLY A 39 5.08 -0.72 -12.54
CA GLY A 39 5.59 -0.25 -11.25
C GLY A 39 4.51 -0.01 -10.19
N ARG A 40 4.96 0.29 -8.98
CA ARG A 40 4.13 0.28 -7.76
C ARG A 40 3.14 1.44 -7.66
N LEU A 41 3.35 2.51 -8.43
CA LEU A 41 2.56 3.74 -8.43
C LEU A 41 1.67 3.91 -9.68
N ILE A 42 1.50 2.85 -10.48
CA ILE A 42 0.55 2.89 -11.60
C ILE A 42 -0.86 3.19 -11.10
N LEU A 43 -1.49 4.19 -11.70
CA LEU A 43 -2.88 4.53 -11.39
C LEU A 43 -3.81 3.65 -12.21
N ILE A 44 -4.69 2.92 -11.51
CA ILE A 44 -5.82 2.21 -12.09
C ILE A 44 -7.07 2.72 -11.38
N ASN A 45 -8.02 3.21 -12.17
CA ASN A 45 -9.32 3.71 -11.70
C ASN A 45 -10.30 3.72 -12.88
N LYS A 46 -11.51 4.24 -12.72
CA LYS A 46 -12.54 4.32 -13.79
C LYS A 46 -12.10 5.01 -15.10
N GLU A 47 -11.04 5.80 -15.08
CA GLU A 47 -10.53 6.58 -16.22
C GLU A 47 -9.24 5.98 -16.81
N THR A 48 -8.44 5.30 -15.98
CA THR A 48 -7.11 4.80 -16.35
C THR A 48 -7.10 3.28 -16.32
N LYS A 49 -7.04 2.67 -17.52
CA LYS A 49 -7.00 1.21 -17.69
C LYS A 49 -5.59 0.67 -17.50
N LEU A 50 -5.47 -0.54 -16.95
CA LEU A 50 -4.27 -1.36 -17.00
C LEU A 50 -3.86 -1.62 -18.46
N GLN A 51 -2.59 -1.36 -18.78
CA GLN A 51 -2.05 -1.60 -20.12
C GLN A 51 -1.20 -2.87 -20.21
N GLN A 52 -0.69 -3.37 -19.08
CA GLN A 52 0.20 -4.51 -19.02
C GLN A 52 -0.13 -5.38 -17.81
N ASP A 53 -0.21 -6.69 -18.02
CA ASP A 53 -0.41 -7.65 -16.94
C ASP A 53 0.88 -7.79 -16.09
N PRO A 54 0.76 -8.06 -14.78
CA PRO A 54 1.92 -8.31 -13.92
C PRO A 54 2.66 -9.58 -14.36
N THR A 55 3.99 -9.56 -14.29
CA THR A 55 4.86 -10.62 -14.81
C THR A 55 5.55 -11.45 -13.72
N ASN A 56 5.49 -11.01 -12.47
CA ASN A 56 6.20 -11.52 -11.30
C ASN A 56 5.22 -11.90 -10.17
N LEU A 57 4.08 -12.48 -10.53
CA LEU A 57 3.11 -12.98 -9.55
C LEU A 57 3.65 -14.22 -8.83
N THR A 58 3.39 -14.30 -7.53
CA THR A 58 3.70 -15.44 -6.68
C THR A 58 2.53 -15.74 -5.75
N VAL A 59 2.47 -16.98 -5.27
CA VAL A 59 1.42 -17.45 -4.36
C VAL A 59 1.65 -16.88 -2.96
N ILE A 60 0.59 -16.47 -2.27
CA ILE A 60 0.61 -16.17 -0.83
C ILE A 60 0.65 -17.52 -0.08
N PRO A 61 1.74 -17.87 0.64
CA PRO A 61 1.78 -19.14 1.37
C PRO A 61 0.70 -19.20 2.45
N THR A 62 0.04 -20.35 2.62
CA THR A 62 -0.99 -20.50 3.68
C THR A 62 -0.42 -20.37 5.09
N THR A 63 0.90 -20.50 5.23
CA THR A 63 1.65 -20.34 6.48
C THR A 63 2.40 -19.01 6.56
N PHE A 64 2.08 -18.02 5.71
CA PHE A 64 2.89 -16.81 5.65
C PHE A 64 2.80 -15.96 6.93
N ALA A 65 1.68 -15.97 7.66
CA ALA A 65 1.57 -15.31 8.96
C ALA A 65 0.63 -16.10 9.88
N SER A 66 0.95 -16.20 11.18
CA SER A 66 0.18 -17.00 12.15
C SER A 66 -1.19 -16.42 12.50
N ASN A 67 -1.36 -15.11 12.31
CA ASN A 67 -2.59 -14.37 12.58
C ASN A 67 -3.47 -14.11 11.35
N VAL A 68 -3.21 -14.79 10.23
CA VAL A 68 -3.95 -14.59 8.99
C VAL A 68 -4.47 -15.92 8.47
N LEU A 69 -5.78 -15.98 8.22
CA LEU A 69 -6.37 -17.08 7.48
C LEU A 69 -6.21 -16.88 5.97
N VAL A 70 -5.58 -17.87 5.32
CA VAL A 70 -5.51 -18.00 3.87
C VAL A 70 -6.04 -19.38 3.51
N ASP A 71 -7.31 -19.44 3.10
CA ASP A 71 -8.05 -20.69 2.86
C ASP A 71 -8.19 -21.06 1.37
N THR A 72 -7.71 -20.18 0.48
CA THR A 72 -7.61 -20.43 -0.96
C THR A 72 -6.27 -19.95 -1.51
N GLU A 73 -5.94 -20.37 -2.73
CA GLU A 73 -4.75 -19.92 -3.42
C GLU A 73 -4.94 -18.48 -3.94
N TYR A 74 -4.16 -17.55 -3.40
CA TYR A 74 -4.12 -16.15 -3.80
C TYR A 74 -2.75 -15.80 -4.35
N TYR A 75 -2.69 -14.84 -5.26
CA TYR A 75 -1.45 -14.37 -5.87
C TYR A 75 -1.27 -12.86 -5.63
N LEU A 76 -0.03 -12.43 -5.48
CA LEU A 76 0.38 -11.02 -5.44
C LEU A 76 1.69 -10.88 -6.21
N GLU A 77 2.09 -9.66 -6.54
CA GLU A 77 3.48 -9.43 -6.94
C GLU A 77 4.45 -9.85 -5.83
N GLN A 78 5.56 -10.49 -6.21
CA GLN A 78 6.52 -11.08 -5.28
C GLN A 78 7.04 -10.09 -4.22
N ASP A 79 7.39 -8.88 -4.64
CA ASP A 79 7.97 -7.84 -3.80
C ASP A 79 7.03 -7.35 -2.68
N ILE A 80 5.75 -7.73 -2.72
CA ILE A 80 4.73 -7.32 -1.74
C ILE A 80 4.63 -8.33 -0.59
N LEU A 81 5.03 -9.59 -0.81
CA LEU A 81 4.85 -10.64 0.20
C LEU A 81 5.55 -10.32 1.51
N GLU A 82 6.81 -9.85 1.45
CA GLU A 82 7.57 -9.53 2.65
C GLU A 82 6.97 -8.33 3.40
N PRO A 83 6.72 -7.16 2.77
CA PRO A 83 6.04 -6.05 3.44
C PRO A 83 4.68 -6.44 4.03
N LEU A 84 3.91 -7.28 3.33
CA LEU A 84 2.61 -7.76 3.81
C LEU A 84 2.77 -8.65 5.05
N GLN A 85 3.74 -9.56 5.04
CA GLN A 85 4.05 -10.42 6.17
C GLN A 85 4.52 -9.62 7.38
N GLN A 86 5.41 -8.63 7.18
CA GLN A 86 5.88 -7.72 8.23
C GLN A 86 4.71 -6.95 8.85
N MET A 87 3.75 -6.47 8.04
CA MET A 87 2.55 -5.80 8.51
C MET A 87 1.72 -6.69 9.44
N PHE A 88 1.47 -7.95 9.05
CA PHE A 88 0.71 -8.88 9.88
C PHE A 88 1.46 -9.28 11.16
N ASN A 89 2.77 -9.49 11.09
CA ASN A 89 3.59 -9.78 12.27
C ASN A 89 3.57 -8.61 13.27
N ALA A 90 3.63 -7.37 12.79
CA ALA A 90 3.50 -6.19 13.65
C ALA A 90 2.11 -6.10 14.31
N ALA A 91 1.06 -6.43 13.56
CA ALA A 91 -0.30 -6.50 14.10
C ALA A 91 -0.44 -7.59 15.18
N GLU A 92 0.22 -8.73 15.00
CA GLU A 92 0.26 -9.81 15.99
C GLU A 92 0.93 -9.36 17.30
N ILE A 93 2.04 -8.63 17.22
CA ILE A 93 2.72 -8.03 18.38
C ILE A 93 1.79 -7.08 19.14
N ASP A 94 0.97 -6.32 18.41
CA ASP A 94 -0.03 -5.40 18.96
C ASP A 94 -1.32 -6.10 19.45
N GLY A 95 -1.39 -7.44 19.37
CA GLY A 95 -2.51 -8.23 19.86
C GLY A 95 -3.68 -8.38 18.87
N ILE A 96 -3.46 -8.14 17.59
CA ILE A 96 -4.45 -8.27 16.52
C ILE A 96 -4.22 -9.59 15.75
N HIS A 97 -5.18 -10.52 15.85
CA HIS A 97 -4.93 -11.93 15.53
C HIS A 97 -5.86 -12.55 14.48
N HIS A 98 -6.89 -11.85 14.03
CA HIS A 98 -8.02 -12.49 13.33
C HIS A 98 -8.14 -12.09 11.87
N PHE A 99 -7.05 -11.77 11.19
CA PHE A 99 -7.09 -11.40 9.77
C PHE A 99 -7.48 -12.56 8.86
N ARG A 100 -7.97 -12.22 7.66
CA ARG A 100 -8.20 -13.13 6.55
C ARG A 100 -7.85 -12.44 5.24
N ILE A 101 -7.25 -13.16 4.29
CA ILE A 101 -7.19 -12.68 2.90
C ILE A 101 -8.48 -13.11 2.20
N ASN A 102 -9.25 -12.13 1.70
CA ASN A 102 -10.51 -12.37 0.99
C ASN A 102 -10.34 -12.35 -0.53
N SER A 103 -9.38 -11.57 -1.02
CA SER A 103 -9.08 -11.41 -2.45
C SER A 103 -7.68 -10.82 -2.63
N ALA A 104 -7.05 -11.11 -3.76
CA ALA A 104 -5.74 -10.58 -4.14
C ALA A 104 -5.71 -10.43 -5.66
N TYR A 105 -4.66 -10.86 -6.37
CA TYR A 105 -4.65 -10.82 -7.82
C TYR A 105 -5.89 -11.47 -8.44
N ARG A 106 -6.50 -10.77 -9.41
CA ARG A 106 -7.59 -11.26 -10.25
C ARG A 106 -7.15 -11.16 -11.70
N SER A 107 -7.19 -12.26 -12.44
CA SER A 107 -6.96 -12.21 -13.89
C SER A 107 -8.06 -11.42 -14.61
N GLU A 108 -7.80 -10.95 -15.83
CA GLU A 108 -8.82 -10.29 -16.65
C GLU A 108 -10.08 -11.16 -16.80
N GLN A 109 -9.92 -12.47 -17.00
CA GLN A 109 -11.03 -13.43 -17.11
C GLN A 109 -11.85 -13.52 -15.82
N LEU A 110 -11.20 -13.60 -14.66
CA LEU A 110 -11.91 -13.61 -13.38
C LEU A 110 -12.62 -12.28 -13.12
N GLN A 111 -11.98 -11.16 -13.45
CA GLN A 111 -12.58 -9.85 -13.32
C GLN A 111 -13.82 -9.69 -14.23
N LEU A 112 -13.75 -10.19 -15.47
CA LEU A 112 -14.87 -10.19 -16.41
C LEU A 112 -16.04 -11.02 -15.86
N GLN A 113 -15.75 -12.22 -15.35
CA GLN A 113 -16.78 -13.07 -14.75
C GLN A 113 -17.48 -12.35 -13.58
N LEU A 114 -16.71 -11.77 -12.65
CA LEU A 114 -17.27 -11.04 -11.51
C LEU A 114 -18.12 -9.83 -11.94
N TYR A 115 -17.69 -9.11 -12.98
CA TYR A 115 -18.41 -8.00 -13.57
C TYR A 115 -19.72 -8.43 -14.22
N GLU A 116 -19.71 -9.51 -15.01
CA GLU A 116 -20.91 -10.03 -15.67
C GLU A 116 -21.93 -10.61 -14.66
N GLU A 117 -21.46 -11.22 -13.57
CA GLU A 117 -22.32 -11.83 -12.56
C GLU A 117 -22.94 -10.81 -11.59
N ASN A 118 -22.18 -9.79 -11.18
CA ASN A 118 -22.57 -8.89 -10.09
C ASN A 118 -22.83 -7.44 -10.53
N GLY A 119 -22.42 -7.08 -11.74
CA GLY A 119 -22.58 -5.72 -12.28
C GLY A 119 -21.57 -4.70 -11.73
N SER A 120 -21.68 -3.47 -12.25
CA SER A 120 -20.76 -2.37 -11.96
C SER A 120 -20.80 -1.84 -10.52
N ASP A 121 -21.85 -2.17 -9.77
CA ASP A 121 -21.98 -1.79 -8.37
C ASP A 121 -21.06 -2.63 -7.45
N TYR A 122 -20.60 -3.79 -7.94
CA TYR A 122 -19.78 -4.73 -7.18
C TYR A 122 -18.37 -4.89 -7.76
N ALA A 123 -18.24 -4.97 -9.08
CA ALA A 123 -16.96 -5.19 -9.74
C ALA A 123 -16.71 -4.11 -10.79
N GLN A 124 -15.45 -3.70 -10.93
CA GLN A 124 -15.05 -2.82 -12.02
C GLN A 124 -14.96 -3.59 -13.35
N PRO A 125 -15.17 -2.92 -14.50
CA PRO A 125 -14.94 -3.54 -15.79
C PRO A 125 -13.48 -4.05 -15.91
N PRO A 126 -13.22 -5.10 -16.70
CA PRO A 126 -11.87 -5.62 -16.90
C PRO A 126 -10.89 -4.55 -17.38
N GLY A 127 -9.74 -4.51 -16.72
CA GLY A 127 -8.67 -3.53 -16.88
C GLY A 127 -8.78 -2.31 -15.96
N PHE A 128 -9.89 -2.13 -15.24
CA PHE A 128 -10.09 -0.99 -14.33
C PHE A 128 -10.13 -1.40 -12.84
N SER A 129 -9.76 -2.65 -12.54
CA SER A 129 -9.62 -3.16 -11.17
C SER A 129 -8.15 -3.21 -10.76
N GLU A 130 -7.81 -2.63 -9.61
CA GLU A 130 -6.45 -2.72 -9.07
C GLU A 130 -6.03 -4.16 -8.74
N HIS A 131 -6.96 -5.08 -8.54
CA HIS A 131 -6.59 -6.49 -8.34
C HIS A 131 -5.91 -7.09 -9.56
N GLN A 132 -6.10 -6.54 -10.75
CA GLN A 132 -5.39 -7.02 -11.94
C GLN A 132 -3.91 -6.64 -11.94
N THR A 133 -3.47 -5.72 -11.08
CA THR A 133 -2.04 -5.36 -10.98
C THR A 133 -1.26 -6.31 -10.09
N GLY A 134 -1.93 -7.12 -9.26
CA GLY A 134 -1.27 -7.89 -8.20
C GLY A 134 -0.74 -7.04 -7.04
N LEU A 135 -1.04 -5.73 -7.02
CA LEU A 135 -0.63 -4.79 -5.96
C LEU A 135 -1.74 -4.52 -4.91
N ALA A 136 -2.95 -5.03 -5.13
CA ALA A 136 -4.09 -4.86 -4.24
C ALA A 136 -4.47 -6.16 -3.52
N VAL A 137 -4.85 -6.03 -2.25
CA VAL A 137 -5.28 -7.13 -1.38
C VAL A 137 -6.50 -6.71 -0.57
N ASP A 138 -7.52 -7.56 -0.56
CA ASP A 138 -8.68 -7.43 0.31
C ASP A 138 -8.42 -8.18 1.60
N ILE A 139 -8.28 -7.42 2.68
CA ILE A 139 -8.01 -7.92 4.03
C ILE A 139 -9.29 -7.86 4.84
N GLY A 140 -9.73 -9.02 5.34
CA GLY A 140 -10.90 -9.19 6.19
C GLY A 140 -10.55 -9.57 7.63
N SER A 141 -11.60 -9.79 8.42
CA SER A 141 -11.53 -10.37 9.76
C SER A 141 -12.34 -11.66 9.83
N THR A 142 -11.82 -12.66 10.54
CA THR A 142 -12.54 -13.91 10.85
C THR A 142 -13.58 -13.73 11.95
N GLN A 143 -13.60 -12.56 12.61
CA GLN A 143 -14.51 -12.25 13.72
C GLN A 143 -15.73 -11.41 13.30
N GLY A 144 -15.75 -10.86 12.07
CA GLY A 144 -16.85 -10.02 11.63
C GLY A 144 -16.51 -9.15 10.41
N THR A 145 -17.35 -8.14 10.18
CA THR A 145 -17.15 -7.21 9.07
C THR A 145 -16.09 -6.16 9.40
N MET A 146 -15.37 -5.68 8.38
CA MET A 146 -14.25 -4.76 8.59
C MET A 146 -14.68 -3.40 9.15
N GLU A 147 -15.92 -2.96 8.97
CA GLU A 147 -16.42 -1.70 9.55
C GLU A 147 -16.35 -1.67 11.08
N ASN A 148 -16.41 -2.83 11.73
CA ASN A 148 -16.42 -2.96 13.19
C ASN A 148 -15.22 -3.74 13.75
N ALA A 149 -14.39 -4.31 12.87
CA ALA A 149 -13.29 -5.18 13.27
C ALA A 149 -12.11 -4.37 13.83
N PRO A 150 -11.45 -4.82 14.92
CA PRO A 150 -10.24 -4.19 15.41
C PRO A 150 -9.10 -4.23 14.37
N GLU A 151 -9.10 -5.24 13.50
CA GLU A 151 -8.20 -5.36 12.34
C GLU A 151 -8.24 -4.11 11.45
N ALA A 152 -9.43 -3.59 11.15
CA ALA A 152 -9.57 -2.43 10.26
C ALA A 152 -9.02 -1.15 10.90
N ALA A 153 -9.29 -0.94 12.19
CA ALA A 153 -8.77 0.20 12.94
C ALA A 153 -7.23 0.15 13.04
N TRP A 154 -6.67 -1.05 13.21
CA TRP A 154 -5.22 -1.24 13.23
C TRP A 154 -4.60 -0.96 11.86
N LEU A 155 -5.16 -1.51 10.78
CA LEU A 155 -4.65 -1.30 9.43
C LEU A 155 -4.72 0.17 9.01
N ALA A 156 -5.84 0.86 9.26
CA ALA A 156 -6.00 2.28 8.91
C ALA A 156 -4.93 3.17 9.55
N LYS A 157 -4.42 2.78 10.73
CA LYS A 157 -3.36 3.50 11.44
C LYS A 157 -1.95 3.08 11.00
N ASN A 158 -1.73 1.80 10.74
CA ASN A 158 -0.37 1.24 10.67
C ASN A 158 0.06 0.74 9.29
N ALA A 159 -0.86 0.48 8.35
CA ALA A 159 -0.55 -0.12 7.06
C ALA A 159 0.48 0.68 6.24
N ALA A 160 0.47 2.00 6.37
CA ALA A 160 1.40 2.89 5.68
C ALA A 160 2.87 2.67 6.10
N ASN A 161 3.13 2.19 7.31
CA ASN A 161 4.48 1.84 7.75
C ASN A 161 5.09 0.67 6.96
N PHE A 162 4.26 -0.07 6.21
CA PHE A 162 4.63 -1.25 5.45
C PHE A 162 4.39 -1.07 3.94
N GLY A 163 4.21 0.16 3.46
CA GLY A 163 4.02 0.40 2.03
C GLY A 163 2.57 0.35 1.55
N PHE A 164 1.59 0.12 2.43
CA PHE A 164 0.18 -0.04 2.05
C PHE A 164 -0.66 1.19 2.38
N ILE A 165 -1.63 1.48 1.52
CA ILE A 165 -2.64 2.52 1.76
C ILE A 165 -4.03 1.90 1.80
N LEU A 166 -4.90 2.48 2.62
CA LEU A 166 -6.35 2.29 2.48
C LEU A 166 -6.78 3.00 1.19
N ARG A 167 -7.08 2.24 0.14
CA ARG A 167 -7.21 2.80 -1.21
C ARG A 167 -8.45 3.68 -1.40
N TYR A 168 -9.55 3.29 -0.74
CA TYR A 168 -10.87 3.93 -0.90
C TYR A 168 -11.40 4.39 0.46
N PRO A 169 -10.90 5.52 1.00
CA PRO A 169 -11.37 6.05 2.28
C PRO A 169 -12.69 6.82 2.13
N ALA A 170 -13.51 6.81 3.19
CA ALA A 170 -14.88 7.34 3.16
C ALA A 170 -14.98 8.85 2.81
N ASN A 171 -13.98 9.64 3.18
CA ASN A 171 -13.92 11.08 2.90
C ASN A 171 -13.45 11.41 1.46
N LYS A 172 -13.06 10.41 0.65
CA LYS A 172 -12.49 10.63 -0.69
C LYS A 172 -13.26 9.97 -1.84
N VAL A 173 -14.50 9.54 -1.62
CA VAL A 173 -15.38 8.98 -2.68
C VAL A 173 -15.51 9.93 -3.88
N HIS A 174 -15.51 11.24 -3.64
CA HIS A 174 -15.58 12.26 -4.70
C HIS A 174 -14.33 12.33 -5.58
N VAL A 175 -13.19 11.81 -5.11
CA VAL A 175 -11.92 11.71 -5.84
C VAL A 175 -11.81 10.34 -6.52
N THR A 176 -11.92 9.26 -5.75
CA THR A 176 -11.70 7.90 -6.26
C THR A 176 -12.86 7.40 -7.14
N GLY A 177 -14.07 7.92 -6.90
CA GLY A 177 -15.30 7.41 -7.51
C GLY A 177 -15.78 6.07 -6.95
N ILE A 178 -15.10 5.54 -5.92
CA ILE A 178 -15.42 4.27 -5.26
C ILE A 178 -15.89 4.54 -3.84
N SER A 179 -16.92 3.81 -3.40
CA SER A 179 -17.43 3.87 -2.04
C SER A 179 -16.36 3.49 -1.00
N PHE A 180 -16.63 3.74 0.27
CA PHE A 180 -15.72 3.35 1.33
C PHE A 180 -15.51 1.83 1.36
N GLU A 181 -14.26 1.38 1.28
CA GLU A 181 -13.89 -0.04 1.35
C GLU A 181 -12.81 -0.25 2.42
N PRO A 182 -13.18 -0.49 3.70
CA PRO A 182 -12.22 -0.67 4.80
C PRO A 182 -11.31 -1.90 4.66
N TRP A 183 -11.57 -2.77 3.68
CA TRP A 183 -10.82 -4.00 3.41
C TRP A 183 -9.81 -3.87 2.27
N HIS A 184 -9.95 -2.90 1.35
CA HIS A 184 -9.12 -2.82 0.13
C HIS A 184 -7.84 -2.03 0.40
N TYR A 185 -6.71 -2.74 0.46
CA TYR A 185 -5.39 -2.15 0.64
C TYR A 185 -4.56 -2.26 -0.64
N ARG A 186 -3.92 -1.16 -1.01
CA ARG A 186 -3.06 -1.03 -2.19
C ARG A 186 -1.62 -0.84 -1.75
N TYR A 187 -0.70 -1.63 -2.28
CA TYR A 187 0.72 -1.41 -2.09
C TYR A 187 1.23 -0.31 -3.03
N VAL A 188 1.93 0.66 -2.45
CA VAL A 188 2.60 1.78 -3.15
C VAL A 188 4.06 1.93 -2.71
N GLY A 189 4.50 1.15 -1.72
CA GLY A 189 5.86 1.18 -1.19
C GLY A 189 6.17 2.35 -0.25
N LEU A 190 7.36 2.31 0.33
CA LEU A 190 7.94 3.43 1.09
C LEU A 190 8.82 4.28 0.15
N PRO A 191 8.85 5.61 0.34
CA PRO A 191 8.19 6.38 1.41
C PRO A 191 6.76 6.80 1.05
N HIS A 192 6.27 6.41 -0.14
CA HIS A 192 5.04 6.93 -0.74
C HIS A 192 3.83 6.80 0.16
N SER A 193 3.58 5.60 0.69
CA SER A 193 2.48 5.32 1.63
C SER A 193 2.48 6.20 2.87
N ILE A 194 3.65 6.48 3.47
CA ILE A 194 3.79 7.40 4.61
C ILE A 194 3.43 8.82 4.21
N ILE A 195 3.95 9.31 3.08
CA ILE A 195 3.62 10.66 2.59
C ILE A 195 2.12 10.79 2.33
N MET A 196 1.51 9.76 1.75
CA MET A 196 0.06 9.72 1.51
C MET A 196 -0.74 9.74 2.81
N GLN A 197 -0.33 8.97 3.81
CA GLN A 197 -1.00 8.94 5.11
C GLN A 197 -0.86 10.27 5.86
N GLU A 198 0.35 10.84 5.93
CA GLU A 198 0.64 12.10 6.63
C GLU A 198 -0.10 13.29 6.02
N ARG A 199 -0.36 13.25 4.71
CA ARG A 199 -1.01 14.32 3.96
C ARG A 199 -2.48 14.07 3.64
N ASP A 200 -3.05 12.95 4.08
CA ASP A 200 -4.43 12.51 3.77
C ASP A 200 -4.72 12.54 2.26
N LEU A 201 -3.85 11.90 1.46
CA LEU A 201 -3.94 11.85 0.00
C LEU A 201 -4.39 10.47 -0.50
N THR A 202 -5.29 10.45 -1.49
CA THR A 202 -5.48 9.24 -2.32
C THR A 202 -4.34 9.08 -3.32
N LEU A 203 -4.27 7.94 -4.03
CA LEU A 203 -3.27 7.75 -5.08
C LEU A 203 -3.41 8.79 -6.20
N GLU A 204 -4.64 9.17 -6.56
CA GLU A 204 -4.91 10.23 -7.54
C GLU A 204 -4.31 11.58 -7.09
N GLU A 205 -4.59 12.00 -5.86
CA GLU A 205 -4.08 13.28 -5.33
C GLU A 205 -2.56 13.23 -5.12
N TYR A 206 -2.01 12.07 -4.73
CA TYR A 206 -0.58 11.89 -4.54
C TYR A 206 0.21 12.03 -5.83
N LEU A 207 -0.28 11.43 -6.91
CA LEU A 207 0.37 11.57 -8.22
C LEU A 207 0.30 13.02 -8.74
N GLU A 208 -0.80 13.72 -8.51
CA GLU A 208 -0.90 15.14 -8.83
C GLU A 208 0.04 15.99 -7.98
N PHE A 209 0.17 15.68 -6.69
CA PHE A 209 1.13 16.31 -5.80
C PHE A 209 2.57 16.14 -6.30
N LEU A 210 2.98 14.92 -6.67
CA LEU A 210 4.33 14.67 -7.22
C LEU A 210 4.56 15.40 -8.55
N LYS A 211 3.54 15.46 -9.42
CA LYS A 211 3.60 16.23 -10.68
C LYS A 211 3.85 17.71 -10.44
N GLN A 212 3.27 18.28 -9.39
CA GLN A 212 3.39 19.70 -9.05
C GLN A 212 4.73 20.03 -8.38
N GLU A 213 5.14 19.24 -7.40
CA GLU A 213 6.40 19.48 -6.66
C GLU A 213 7.63 19.15 -7.50
N LYS A 214 7.53 18.17 -8.41
CA LYS A 214 8.60 17.58 -9.25
C LYS A 214 9.73 16.91 -8.46
N GLU A 215 10.11 17.41 -7.29
CA GLU A 215 11.10 16.83 -6.39
C GLU A 215 10.59 16.89 -4.94
N TYR A 216 10.78 15.80 -4.19
CA TYR A 216 10.35 15.74 -2.79
C TYR A 216 11.31 14.89 -1.96
N ALA A 217 11.65 15.36 -0.76
CA ALA A 217 12.48 14.63 0.18
C ALA A 217 11.68 14.29 1.45
N GLN A 218 11.78 13.05 1.92
CA GLN A 218 11.11 12.59 3.13
C GLN A 218 12.07 11.71 3.94
N GLN A 219 12.12 11.92 5.25
CA GLN A 219 12.74 10.96 6.15
C GLN A 219 11.67 9.99 6.69
N VAL A 220 11.89 8.68 6.55
CA VAL A 220 11.05 7.62 7.13
C VAL A 220 11.96 6.65 7.86
N ASN A 221 11.70 6.40 9.15
CA ASN A 221 12.50 5.49 9.98
C ASN A 221 14.02 5.75 9.87
N GLY A 222 14.43 7.02 9.92
CA GLY A 222 15.85 7.42 9.80
C GLY A 222 16.47 7.26 8.41
N VAL A 223 15.72 6.78 7.41
CA VAL A 223 16.14 6.69 6.02
C VAL A 223 15.66 7.93 5.27
N ASN A 224 16.57 8.64 4.60
CA ASN A 224 16.23 9.79 3.77
C ASN A 224 15.91 9.32 2.35
N TYR A 225 14.71 9.60 1.90
CA TYR A 225 14.27 9.32 0.55
C TYR A 225 14.24 10.60 -0.27
N PHE A 226 14.61 10.48 -1.54
CA PHE A 226 14.46 11.53 -2.54
C PHE A 226 13.64 10.99 -3.70
N ILE A 227 12.55 11.69 -4.01
CA ILE A 227 11.55 11.34 -5.01
C ILE A 227 11.58 12.40 -6.10
N GLN A 228 11.56 11.97 -7.36
CA GLN A 228 11.48 12.85 -8.52
C GLN A 228 10.36 12.41 -9.44
N TYR A 229 9.60 13.36 -9.99
CA TYR A 229 8.64 13.13 -11.07
C TYR A 229 9.21 13.67 -12.38
N VAL A 230 9.30 12.81 -13.40
CA VAL A 230 9.78 13.18 -14.74
C VAL A 230 8.79 12.71 -15.82
N GLU A 231 8.60 13.52 -16.85
CA GLU A 231 7.73 13.18 -17.99
C GLU A 231 8.46 12.28 -19.02
N GLU A 232 9.79 12.39 -19.06
CA GLU A 232 10.66 11.60 -19.92
C GLU A 232 11.77 10.95 -19.09
N LEU A 233 12.06 9.68 -19.38
CA LEU A 233 13.05 8.89 -18.67
C LEU A 233 14.36 8.83 -19.48
N GLU A 234 15.36 9.61 -19.09
CA GLU A 234 16.68 9.59 -19.75
C GLU A 234 17.64 8.63 -19.05
N ASN A 235 17.82 7.43 -19.60
CA ASN A 235 18.82 6.42 -19.19
C ASN A 235 19.14 6.39 -17.67
N PRO A 236 18.13 6.21 -16.80
CA PRO A 236 18.34 6.24 -15.37
C PRO A 236 19.19 5.05 -14.94
N ASP A 237 20.12 5.28 -14.01
CA ASP A 237 20.87 4.19 -13.40
C ASP A 237 19.96 3.52 -12.35
N THR A 238 19.29 2.45 -12.77
CA THR A 238 18.36 1.67 -11.94
C THR A 238 19.03 1.02 -10.72
N ASN A 239 20.36 1.06 -10.60
CA ASN A 239 21.06 0.63 -9.38
C ASN A 239 20.83 1.57 -8.19
N TYR A 240 20.32 2.78 -8.43
CA TYR A 240 20.14 3.83 -7.42
C TYR A 240 18.69 4.27 -7.23
N PHE A 241 17.79 3.89 -8.15
CA PHE A 241 16.40 4.31 -8.15
C PHE A 241 15.45 3.12 -8.28
N ASP A 242 14.42 3.09 -7.45
CA ASP A 242 13.17 2.42 -7.77
C ASP A 242 12.40 3.32 -8.75
N ILE A 243 11.88 2.74 -9.83
CA ILE A 243 11.22 3.47 -10.91
C ILE A 243 9.81 2.90 -11.08
N SER A 244 8.82 3.78 -11.06
CA SER A 244 7.44 3.44 -11.39
C SER A 244 6.91 4.43 -12.41
N GLY A 245 6.19 3.93 -13.42
CA GLY A 245 5.27 4.77 -14.17
C GLY A 245 4.08 5.20 -13.33
N ASP A 246 3.42 6.28 -13.73
CA ASP A 246 2.12 6.72 -13.17
C ASP A 246 0.91 6.17 -13.95
N ASN A 247 1.16 5.39 -15.01
CA ASN A 247 0.20 4.88 -15.99
C ASN A 247 -0.49 5.96 -16.85
N GLN A 248 0.06 7.18 -16.86
CA GLN A 248 -0.48 8.31 -17.59
C GLN A 248 0.60 9.02 -18.39
N ASN A 249 1.39 9.89 -17.76
CA ASN A 249 2.24 10.87 -18.42
C ASN A 249 3.69 10.93 -17.92
N GLY A 250 4.07 10.15 -16.90
CA GLY A 250 5.44 10.20 -16.40
C GLY A 250 5.84 9.07 -15.47
N TYR A 251 7.01 9.28 -14.89
CA TYR A 251 7.73 8.35 -14.04
C TYR A 251 8.03 8.98 -12.69
N ILE A 252 7.99 8.15 -11.67
CA ILE A 252 8.40 8.46 -10.30
C ILE A 252 9.69 7.69 -10.05
N LEU A 253 10.77 8.42 -9.76
CA LEU A 253 12.06 7.87 -9.38
C LEU A 253 12.24 8.06 -7.88
N THR A 254 12.48 6.98 -7.15
CA THR A 254 12.67 6.99 -5.70
C THR A 254 14.05 6.45 -5.36
N SER A 255 14.84 7.24 -4.63
CA SER A 255 16.19 6.87 -4.19
C SER A 255 16.36 7.06 -2.69
N VAL A 256 17.29 6.31 -2.11
CA VAL A 256 17.74 6.51 -0.73
C VAL A 256 19.01 7.36 -0.74
N VAL A 257 18.97 8.48 -0.02
CA VAL A 257 20.11 9.39 0.15
C VAL A 257 20.88 8.97 1.40
N LYS A 258 22.16 8.61 1.20
CA LYS A 258 23.10 8.30 2.30
C LYS A 258 23.64 9.56 2.96
#